data_AF-A0A0F2NX64-F1
#
_entry.id   AF-A0A0F2NX64-F1
#
_cell.length_a   1.000
_cell.length_b   1.000
_cell.length_c   1.000
_cell.angle_alpha   90.00
_cell.angle_beta   90.00
_cell.angle_gamma   90.00
#
_symmetry.space_group_name_H-M   'P 1'
#
loop_
_entity.id
_entity.type
_entity.pdbx_description
1 polymer ?
#
loop_
_entity_poly.entity_id
_entity_poly.type
_entity_poly.pdbx_seq_one_letter_code
_entity_poly.pdbx_strand_id
1 'polypeptide(L)'
;MAKREISEINAGSMADIAFLLLIFFLVTTTMDTDTGLIRKLPPPPEDLTEPPPPIKQRNIFEILVNANDQLLVEGEYMQITELREKAKEFIKSDVGNPNMPEFKEEQIDGLGLYPVSKQIISLQNDNGTSYDMYIKVQNELVAAYNELRNEFAQQKFGKTYQELLQQAGASEAVEQQLDAVKKVYPQRISEAEPKKVGGTN
;
A
#
# COMPACT_ATOMS: atom_id res chain seq x y z
N MET A 1 47.43 64.50 -30.19
CA MET A 1 47.01 63.20 -29.63
C MET A 1 45.63 63.37 -29.03
N ALA A 2 44.60 62.79 -29.65
CA ALA A 2 43.24 62.83 -29.11
C ALA A 2 43.00 61.52 -28.33
N LYS A 3 42.84 61.64 -27.01
CA LYS A 3 42.48 60.52 -26.12
C LYS A 3 41.02 60.18 -26.39
N ARG A 4 40.76 58.96 -26.88
CA ARG A 4 39.42 58.43 -27.12
C ARG A 4 38.86 58.02 -25.76
N GLU A 5 37.86 58.74 -25.27
CA GLU A 5 37.20 58.37 -24.02
C GLU A 5 36.44 57.05 -24.24
N ILE A 6 36.70 56.09 -23.36
CA ILE A 6 36.10 54.76 -23.39
C ILE A 6 34.75 54.92 -22.70
N SER A 7 33.64 54.64 -23.38
CA SER A 7 32.31 54.66 -22.75
C SER A 7 32.29 53.71 -21.57
N GLU A 8 32.07 54.25 -20.38
CA GLU A 8 31.84 53.47 -19.17
C GLU A 8 30.54 52.66 -19.35
N ILE A 9 30.67 51.33 -19.30
CA ILE A 9 29.53 50.44 -19.39
C ILE A 9 28.71 50.63 -18.11
N ASN A 10 27.40 50.84 -18.25
CA ASN A 10 26.50 51.06 -17.11
C ASN A 10 26.38 49.79 -16.25
N ALA A 11 27.32 49.64 -15.32
CA ALA A 11 27.41 48.50 -14.41
C ALA A 11 26.21 48.39 -13.47
N GLY A 12 25.55 49.51 -13.15
CA GLY A 12 24.32 49.52 -12.35
C GLY A 12 23.18 48.78 -13.04
N SER A 13 22.97 49.03 -14.34
CA SER A 13 21.91 48.38 -15.12
C SER A 13 22.18 46.89 -15.35
N MET A 14 23.46 46.51 -15.53
CA MET A 14 23.84 45.11 -15.66
C MET A 14 23.68 44.33 -14.34
N ALA A 15 24.01 44.97 -13.21
CA ALA A 15 23.87 44.35 -11.90
C ALA A 15 22.39 44.07 -11.55
N ASP A 16 21.49 44.98 -11.89
CA ASP A 16 20.06 44.84 -11.59
C ASP A 16 19.42 43.68 -12.39
N ILE A 17 19.75 43.57 -13.68
CA ILE A 17 19.29 42.45 -14.53
C ILE A 17 19.85 41.12 -14.03
N ALA A 18 21.12 41.06 -13.64
CA ALA A 18 21.72 39.84 -13.11
C ALA A 18 21.09 39.44 -11.77
N PHE A 19 20.77 40.41 -10.90
CA PHE A 19 20.13 40.17 -9.61
C PHE A 19 18.69 39.66 -9.76
N LEU A 20 17.90 40.24 -10.67
CA LEU A 20 16.56 39.78 -11.00
C LEU A 20 16.56 38.37 -11.60
N LEU A 21 17.52 38.04 -12.46
CA LEU A 21 17.68 36.68 -12.99
C LEU A 21 18.06 35.68 -11.90
N LEU A 22 18.89 36.08 -10.94
CA LEU A 22 19.29 35.23 -9.83
C LEU A 22 18.13 34.96 -8.87
N ILE A 23 17.30 35.96 -8.56
CA ILE A 23 16.05 35.77 -7.82
C ILE A 23 15.09 34.90 -8.62
N PHE A 24 14.94 35.13 -9.93
CA PHE A 24 14.08 34.32 -10.79
C PHE A 24 14.53 32.85 -10.77
N PHE A 25 15.81 32.55 -10.93
CA PHE A 25 16.35 31.19 -10.82
C PHE A 25 16.19 30.62 -9.41
N LEU A 26 16.41 31.41 -8.36
CA LEU A 26 16.26 30.94 -6.97
C LEU A 26 14.79 30.62 -6.63
N VAL A 27 13.84 31.40 -7.14
CA VAL A 27 12.40 31.21 -6.91
C VAL A 27 11.87 30.07 -7.78
N THR A 28 12.22 30.02 -9.06
CA THR A 28 11.71 29.00 -9.98
C THR A 28 12.34 27.62 -9.78
N THR A 29 13.54 27.52 -9.18
CA THR A 29 14.15 26.22 -8.82
C THR A 29 13.52 25.55 -7.59
N THR A 30 12.58 26.20 -6.89
CA THR A 30 11.90 25.60 -5.73
C THR A 30 10.60 24.87 -6.05
N MET A 31 10.30 24.63 -7.33
CA MET A 31 9.13 23.85 -7.76
C MET A 31 9.55 22.52 -8.38
N ASP A 32 10.13 21.65 -7.58
CA ASP A 32 9.96 20.21 -7.77
C ASP A 32 9.79 19.53 -6.41
N THR A 33 8.54 19.22 -6.07
CA THR A 33 8.22 18.41 -4.90
C THR A 33 8.37 16.96 -5.31
N ASP A 34 9.51 16.35 -4.99
CA ASP A 34 9.72 14.91 -5.02
C ASP A 34 8.74 14.22 -4.07
N THR A 35 7.51 13.99 -4.53
CA THR A 35 6.56 13.09 -3.90
C THR A 35 6.66 11.70 -4.54
N GLY A 36 7.89 11.22 -4.68
CA GLY A 36 8.17 9.80 -4.76
C GLY A 36 8.34 9.26 -3.35
N LEU A 37 7.68 8.16 -2.99
CA LEU A 37 8.05 7.41 -1.80
C LEU A 37 9.55 7.14 -1.86
N ILE A 38 10.36 7.79 -1.03
CA ILE A 38 11.77 7.42 -0.82
C ILE A 38 11.78 6.13 0.03
N ARG A 39 11.19 5.06 -0.49
CA ARG A 39 11.50 3.71 -0.04
C ARG A 39 12.66 3.27 -0.90
N LYS A 40 13.84 3.24 -0.30
CA LYS A 40 14.94 2.45 -0.87
C LYS A 40 14.40 1.03 -1.03
N LEU A 41 14.38 0.51 -2.26
CA LEU A 41 14.08 -0.90 -2.44
C LEU A 41 15.07 -1.68 -1.53
N PRO A 42 14.60 -2.66 -0.75
CA PRO A 42 15.52 -3.57 -0.09
C PRO A 42 16.48 -4.12 -1.16
N PRO A 43 17.78 -4.27 -0.84
CA PRO A 43 18.71 -4.87 -1.77
C PRO A 43 18.11 -6.19 -2.26
N PRO A 44 18.16 -6.47 -3.58
CA PRO A 44 17.72 -7.75 -4.09
C PRO A 44 18.48 -8.84 -3.31
N PRO A 45 17.78 -9.89 -2.83
CA PRO A 45 18.45 -10.99 -2.14
C PRO A 45 19.58 -11.52 -3.02
N GLU A 46 20.76 -11.75 -2.43
CA GLU A 46 21.97 -12.17 -3.16
C GLU A 46 21.79 -13.54 -3.87
N ASP A 47 20.76 -14.30 -3.48
CA ASP A 47 20.31 -15.54 -4.12
C ASP A 47 18.96 -15.33 -4.87
N LEU A 48 19.01 -14.75 -6.07
CA LEU A 48 17.91 -14.81 -7.06
C LEU A 48 18.08 -16.02 -8.01
N THR A 49 18.55 -17.15 -7.50
CA THR A 49 18.74 -18.37 -8.31
C THR A 49 17.43 -19.09 -8.61
N GLU A 50 16.34 -18.73 -7.94
CA GLU A 50 15.00 -19.24 -8.23
C GLU A 50 14.04 -18.07 -8.48
N PRO A 51 13.29 -18.05 -9.61
CA PRO A 51 12.20 -17.09 -9.77
C PRO A 51 11.27 -17.23 -8.56
N PRO A 52 10.70 -16.12 -8.03
CA PRO A 52 9.76 -16.21 -6.93
C PRO A 52 8.68 -17.23 -7.30
N PRO A 53 8.36 -18.16 -6.39
CA PRO A 53 7.45 -19.26 -6.70
C PRO A 53 6.16 -18.68 -7.28
N PRO A 54 5.64 -19.23 -8.40
CA PRO A 54 4.47 -18.68 -9.05
C PRO A 54 3.32 -18.60 -8.06
N ILE A 55 2.84 -17.39 -7.82
CA ILE A 55 1.68 -17.15 -6.96
C ILE A 55 0.49 -17.80 -7.66
N LYS A 56 -0.15 -18.76 -6.99
CA LYS A 56 -1.32 -19.44 -7.53
C LYS A 56 -2.48 -18.45 -7.56
N GLN A 57 -3.21 -18.41 -8.67
CA GLN A 57 -4.36 -17.51 -8.85
C GLN A 57 -5.40 -17.63 -7.73
N ARG A 58 -5.63 -18.83 -7.20
CA ARG A 58 -6.52 -19.07 -6.04
C ARG A 58 -6.13 -18.35 -4.74
N ASN A 59 -4.89 -17.88 -4.64
CA ASN A 59 -4.43 -17.11 -3.48
C ASN A 59 -4.68 -15.61 -3.68
N ILE A 60 -5.07 -15.18 -4.87
CA ILE A 60 -5.31 -13.78 -5.20
C ILE A 60 -6.80 -13.52 -5.07
N PHE A 61 -7.14 -12.50 -4.29
CA PHE A 61 -8.48 -11.93 -4.25
C PHE A 61 -8.49 -10.69 -5.15
N GLU A 62 -9.10 -10.79 -6.32
CA GLU A 62 -9.09 -9.73 -7.33
C GLU A 62 -10.23 -8.74 -7.09
N ILE A 63 -9.85 -7.48 -6.89
CA ILE A 63 -10.77 -6.35 -6.71
C ILE A 63 -10.46 -5.32 -7.78
N LEU A 64 -11.42 -5.12 -8.67
CA LEU A 64 -11.36 -4.15 -9.76
C LEU A 64 -12.34 -3.02 -9.50
N VAL A 65 -11.87 -1.78 -9.58
CA VAL A 65 -12.74 -0.60 -9.52
C VAL A 65 -12.76 0.05 -10.89
N ASN A 66 -13.94 0.23 -11.49
CA ASN A 66 -14.05 0.85 -12.80
C ASN A 66 -14.23 2.38 -12.72
N ALA A 67 -14.29 3.04 -13.88
CA ALA A 67 -14.48 4.49 -13.98
C ALA A 67 -15.88 4.97 -13.54
N ASN A 68 -16.85 4.07 -13.41
CA ASN A 68 -18.19 4.38 -12.90
C ASN A 68 -18.30 4.15 -11.39
N ASP A 69 -17.16 4.00 -10.70
CA ASP A 69 -17.08 3.67 -9.28
C ASP A 69 -17.79 2.37 -8.89
N GLN A 70 -17.91 1.44 -9.84
CA GLN A 70 -18.45 0.11 -9.56
C GLN A 70 -17.30 -0.84 -9.21
N LEU A 71 -17.55 -1.65 -8.19
CA LEU A 71 -16.63 -2.66 -7.71
C LEU A 71 -16.94 -4.00 -8.38
N LEU A 72 -15.92 -4.63 -8.94
CA LEU A 72 -15.95 -5.95 -9.52
C LEU A 72 -14.99 -6.83 -8.71
N VAL A 73 -15.53 -7.81 -7.99
CA VAL A 73 -14.79 -8.69 -7.08
C VAL A 73 -14.88 -10.10 -7.62
N GLU A 74 -13.76 -10.77 -7.88
CA GLU A 74 -13.73 -12.11 -8.48
C GLU A 74 -14.56 -12.24 -9.77
N GLY A 75 -14.69 -11.14 -10.53
CA GLY A 75 -15.48 -11.07 -11.76
C GLY A 75 -16.98 -10.81 -11.58
N GLU A 76 -17.46 -10.59 -10.35
CA GLU A 76 -18.86 -10.27 -10.06
C GLU A 76 -19.02 -8.83 -9.52
N TYR A 77 -20.07 -8.13 -9.96
CA TYR A 77 -20.36 -6.79 -9.44
C TYR A 77 -20.83 -6.87 -8.00
N MET A 78 -20.19 -6.11 -7.13
CA MET A 78 -20.43 -6.14 -5.68
C MET A 78 -20.59 -4.73 -5.13
N GLN A 79 -21.39 -4.61 -4.07
CA GLN A 79 -21.49 -3.37 -3.32
C GLN A 79 -20.35 -3.27 -2.31
N ILE A 80 -19.86 -2.05 -2.09
CA ILE A 80 -18.74 -1.80 -1.18
C ILE A 80 -18.99 -2.28 0.26
N THR A 81 -20.24 -2.28 0.70
CA THR A 81 -20.65 -2.78 2.02
C THR A 81 -20.44 -4.28 2.19
N GLU A 82 -20.47 -5.04 1.09
CA GLU A 82 -20.29 -6.50 1.09
C GLU A 82 -18.81 -6.89 0.95
N LEU A 83 -17.98 -5.99 0.42
CA LEU A 83 -16.55 -6.23 0.21
C LEU A 83 -15.85 -6.67 1.50
N ARG A 84 -16.21 -6.05 2.64
CA ARG A 84 -15.60 -6.37 3.94
C ARG A 84 -15.83 -7.82 4.31
N GLU A 85 -17.07 -8.28 4.31
CA GLU A 85 -17.42 -9.65 4.69
C GLU A 85 -16.78 -10.66 3.72
N LYS A 86 -16.80 -10.36 2.42
CA LYS A 86 -16.17 -11.22 1.40
C LYS A 86 -14.66 -11.33 1.54
N ALA A 87 -13.98 -10.21 1.81
CA ALA A 87 -12.55 -10.23 2.11
C ALA A 87 -12.26 -11.04 3.38
N LYS A 88 -13.11 -10.94 4.43
CA LYS A 88 -12.97 -11.74 5.66
C LYS A 88 -13.11 -13.23 5.39
N GLU A 89 -14.14 -13.63 4.64
CA GLU A 89 -14.38 -15.02 4.22
C GLU A 89 -13.17 -15.59 3.48
N PHE A 90 -12.60 -14.83 2.54
CA PHE A 90 -11.43 -15.25 1.77
C PHE A 90 -10.18 -15.42 2.66
N ILE A 91 -9.90 -14.45 3.54
CA ILE A 91 -8.73 -14.47 4.42
C ILE A 91 -8.80 -15.59 5.46
N LYS A 92 -9.97 -15.77 6.10
CA LYS A 92 -10.17 -16.73 7.20
C LYS A 92 -10.38 -18.17 6.74
N SER A 93 -10.64 -18.37 5.45
CA SER A 93 -10.99 -19.63 4.81
C SER A 93 -10.28 -20.89 5.32
N ASP A 94 -10.88 -22.06 5.13
CA ASP A 94 -10.33 -23.31 5.62
C ASP A 94 -9.24 -23.90 4.73
N VAL A 95 -8.23 -24.52 5.36
CA VAL A 95 -7.07 -25.17 4.72
C VAL A 95 -7.47 -26.22 3.66
N GLY A 96 -8.67 -26.79 3.76
CA GLY A 96 -9.15 -27.89 2.91
C GLY A 96 -9.93 -27.48 1.67
N ASN A 97 -10.24 -26.19 1.45
CA ASN A 97 -11.09 -25.79 0.34
C ASN A 97 -10.27 -25.55 -0.95
N PRO A 98 -10.56 -26.27 -2.07
CA PRO A 98 -9.81 -26.14 -3.32
C PRO A 98 -9.81 -24.73 -3.94
N ASN A 99 -10.88 -23.96 -3.71
CA ASN A 99 -11.11 -22.63 -4.29
C ASN A 99 -10.60 -21.48 -3.42
N MET A 100 -10.03 -21.78 -2.26
CA MET A 100 -9.57 -20.82 -1.27
C MET A 100 -8.03 -20.74 -1.23
N PRO A 101 -7.45 -19.69 -0.63
CA PRO A 101 -6.01 -19.53 -0.54
C PRO A 101 -5.35 -20.70 0.20
N GLU A 102 -4.17 -21.07 -0.26
CA GLU A 102 -3.33 -22.02 0.45
C GLU A 102 -2.88 -21.49 1.81
N PHE A 103 -2.67 -22.42 2.73
CA PHE A 103 -2.04 -22.13 4.01
C PHE A 103 -0.61 -22.66 4.02
N LYS A 104 0.25 -21.96 4.75
CA LYS A 104 1.61 -22.36 5.07
C LYS A 104 1.73 -22.44 6.58
N GLU A 105 2.36 -23.49 7.07
CA GLU A 105 2.73 -23.54 8.48
C GLU A 105 3.88 -22.57 8.73
N GLU A 106 3.65 -21.61 9.61
CA GLU A 106 4.68 -20.68 10.07
C GLU A 106 4.86 -20.80 11.58
N GLN A 107 6.11 -20.69 12.01
CA GLN A 107 6.44 -20.66 13.43
C GLN A 107 6.17 -19.25 13.96
N ILE A 108 5.19 -19.14 14.85
CA ILE A 108 4.77 -17.89 15.46
C ILE A 108 5.10 -17.94 16.95
N ASP A 109 5.84 -16.94 17.41
CA ASP A 109 6.22 -16.79 18.81
C ASP A 109 4.95 -16.72 19.67
N GLY A 110 4.87 -17.56 20.71
CA GLY A 110 3.71 -17.65 21.60
C GLY A 110 2.56 -18.55 21.10
N LEU A 111 2.51 -18.94 19.82
CA LEU A 111 1.48 -19.83 19.27
C LEU A 111 2.03 -21.17 18.74
N GLY A 112 3.34 -21.26 18.47
CA GLY A 112 3.98 -22.43 17.89
C GLY A 112 3.77 -22.50 16.37
N LEU A 113 3.68 -23.72 15.83
CA LEU A 113 3.35 -23.95 14.42
C LEU A 113 1.89 -23.60 14.19
N TYR A 114 1.63 -22.58 13.37
CA TYR A 114 0.28 -22.13 13.07
C TYR A 114 0.07 -22.02 11.55
N PRO A 115 -1.09 -22.44 11.01
CA PRO A 115 -1.39 -22.26 9.60
C PRO A 115 -1.68 -20.79 9.30
N VAL A 116 -0.88 -20.19 8.43
CA VAL A 116 -1.03 -18.82 7.94
C VAL A 116 -1.44 -18.86 6.47
N SER A 117 -2.50 -18.14 6.11
CA SER A 117 -2.94 -18.06 4.71
C SER A 117 -1.86 -17.38 3.85
N LYS A 118 -1.77 -17.78 2.58
CA LYS A 118 -0.92 -17.17 1.53
C LYS A 118 -1.71 -16.17 0.67
N GLN A 119 -2.86 -15.74 1.14
CA GLN A 119 -3.74 -14.79 0.46
C GLN A 119 -3.06 -13.47 0.13
N ILE A 120 -3.41 -12.91 -1.02
CA ILE A 120 -3.00 -11.59 -1.49
C ILE A 120 -4.26 -10.90 -2.02
N ILE A 121 -4.54 -9.71 -1.53
CA ILE A 121 -5.62 -8.88 -2.05
C ILE A 121 -5.04 -8.01 -3.15
N SER A 122 -5.48 -8.21 -4.40
CA SER A 122 -5.06 -7.42 -5.55
C SER A 122 -6.11 -6.34 -5.79
N LEU A 123 -5.79 -5.09 -5.46
CA LEU A 123 -6.62 -3.93 -5.77
C LEU A 123 -6.12 -3.30 -7.06
N GLN A 124 -6.99 -3.20 -8.06
CA GLN A 124 -6.69 -2.55 -9.32
C GLN A 124 -7.79 -1.55 -9.66
N ASN A 125 -7.39 -0.33 -9.98
CA ASN A 125 -8.32 0.76 -10.32
C ASN A 125 -8.23 1.09 -11.81
N ASP A 126 -9.31 1.61 -12.37
CA ASP A 126 -9.28 2.26 -13.67
C ASP A 126 -8.77 3.70 -13.54
N ASN A 127 -8.26 4.26 -14.63
CA ASN A 127 -7.82 5.65 -14.67
C ASN A 127 -8.95 6.65 -14.39
N GLY A 128 -10.20 6.27 -14.64
CA GLY A 128 -11.38 7.08 -14.37
C GLY A 128 -11.99 6.90 -12.97
N THR A 129 -11.46 6.01 -12.14
CA THR A 129 -12.00 5.76 -10.79
C THR A 129 -11.86 6.99 -9.91
N SER A 130 -12.91 7.33 -9.16
CA SER A 130 -12.85 8.46 -8.24
C SER A 130 -11.95 8.15 -7.05
N TYR A 131 -11.25 9.18 -6.57
CA TYR A 131 -10.42 9.07 -5.37
C TYR A 131 -11.24 8.65 -4.14
N ASP A 132 -12.47 9.14 -4.04
CA ASP A 132 -13.38 8.78 -2.95
C ASP A 132 -13.71 7.28 -2.96
N MET A 133 -13.93 6.69 -4.14
CA MET A 133 -14.19 5.26 -4.25
C MET A 133 -12.96 4.44 -3.85
N TYR A 134 -11.77 4.83 -4.32
CA TYR A 134 -10.52 4.20 -3.92
C TYR A 134 -10.32 4.20 -2.40
N ILE A 135 -10.52 5.34 -1.73
CA ILE A 135 -10.38 5.45 -0.28
C ILE A 135 -11.43 4.61 0.45
N LYS A 136 -12.68 4.58 -0.02
CA LYS A 136 -13.71 3.71 0.56
C LYS A 136 -13.30 2.25 0.49
N VAL A 137 -12.80 1.78 -0.66
CA VAL A 137 -12.38 0.38 -0.83
C VAL A 137 -11.24 0.05 0.12
N GLN A 138 -10.23 0.91 0.20
CA GLN A 138 -9.11 0.74 1.12
C GLN A 138 -9.56 0.68 2.58
N ASN A 139 -10.47 1.56 3.00
CA ASN A 139 -11.00 1.56 4.36
C ASN A 139 -11.75 0.27 4.69
N GLU A 140 -12.55 -0.25 3.77
CA GLU A 140 -13.26 -1.53 3.97
C GLU A 140 -12.30 -2.72 4.08
N LEU A 141 -11.23 -2.74 3.27
CA LEU A 141 -10.20 -3.78 3.36
C LEU A 141 -9.41 -3.71 4.67
N VAL A 142 -9.02 -2.51 5.09
CA VAL A 142 -8.34 -2.29 6.38
C VAL A 142 -9.26 -2.69 7.54
N ALA A 143 -10.54 -2.35 7.46
CA ALA A 143 -11.54 -2.75 8.45
C ALA A 143 -11.68 -4.27 8.54
N ALA A 144 -11.73 -4.98 7.40
CA ALA A 144 -11.76 -6.44 7.36
C ALA A 144 -10.58 -7.08 8.11
N TYR A 145 -9.35 -6.60 7.86
CA TYR A 145 -8.17 -7.08 8.59
C TYR A 145 -8.24 -6.78 10.09
N ASN A 146 -8.66 -5.58 10.46
CA ASN A 146 -8.76 -5.18 11.86
C ASN A 146 -9.78 -6.02 12.62
N GLU A 147 -10.93 -6.33 12.01
CA GLU A 147 -11.94 -7.21 12.60
C GLU A 147 -11.42 -8.64 12.77
N LEU A 148 -10.78 -9.22 11.75
CA LEU A 148 -10.19 -10.56 11.86
C LEU A 148 -9.13 -10.65 12.95
N ARG A 149 -8.25 -9.64 13.02
CA ARG A 149 -7.23 -9.54 14.06
C ARG A 149 -7.86 -9.40 15.44
N ASN A 150 -8.94 -8.64 15.55
CA ASN A 150 -9.67 -8.46 16.80
C ASN A 150 -10.36 -9.76 17.26
N GLU A 151 -11.08 -10.43 16.36
CA GLU A 151 -11.70 -11.74 16.63
C GLU A 151 -10.65 -12.75 17.11
N PHE A 152 -9.50 -12.81 16.42
CA PHE A 152 -8.42 -13.72 16.77
C PHE A 152 -7.75 -13.38 18.10
N ALA A 153 -7.45 -12.10 18.33
CA ALA A 153 -6.88 -11.63 19.59
C ALA A 153 -7.80 -11.94 20.78
N GLN A 154 -9.10 -11.72 20.61
CA GLN A 154 -10.10 -11.99 21.63
C GLN A 154 -10.22 -13.49 21.92
N GLN A 155 -10.18 -14.34 20.88
CA GLN A 155 -10.24 -15.79 21.03
C GLN A 155 -8.99 -16.40 21.68
N LYS A 156 -7.79 -15.91 21.34
CA LYS A 156 -6.52 -16.48 21.82
C LYS A 156 -6.01 -15.85 23.11
N PHE A 157 -6.18 -14.55 23.27
CA PHE A 157 -5.57 -13.78 24.37
C PHE A 157 -6.62 -13.15 25.31
N GLY A 158 -7.91 -13.23 24.98
CA GLY A 158 -8.99 -12.66 25.80
C GLY A 158 -9.02 -11.12 25.81
N LYS A 159 -8.23 -10.48 24.96
CA LYS A 159 -8.12 -9.01 24.83
C LYS A 159 -8.48 -8.57 23.42
N THR A 160 -9.01 -7.36 23.28
CA THR A 160 -9.25 -6.80 21.95
C THR A 160 -7.94 -6.41 21.28
N TYR A 161 -7.90 -6.42 19.94
CA TYR A 161 -6.71 -5.99 19.21
C TYR A 161 -6.39 -4.51 19.48
N GLN A 162 -7.42 -3.69 19.69
CA GLN A 162 -7.25 -2.28 20.07
C GLN A 162 -6.62 -2.11 21.46
N GLU A 163 -7.03 -2.90 22.45
CA GLU A 163 -6.39 -2.91 23.78
C GLU A 163 -4.93 -3.33 23.71
N LEU A 164 -4.63 -4.37 22.91
CA LEU A 164 -3.25 -4.81 22.69
C LEU A 164 -2.41 -3.67 22.08
N LEU A 165 -2.95 -2.94 21.10
CA LEU A 165 -2.27 -1.80 20.49
C LEU A 165 -2.04 -0.65 21.47
N GLN A 166 -3.00 -0.36 22.35
CA GLN A 166 -2.85 0.68 23.38
C GLN A 166 -1.81 0.29 24.44
N GLN A 167 -1.68 -1.00 24.72
CA GLN A 167 -0.68 -1.55 25.65
C GLN A 167 0.63 -1.92 24.95
N ALA A 168 0.81 -1.58 23.67
CA ALA A 168 2.07 -1.79 22.97
C ALA A 168 3.21 -1.08 23.70
N GLY A 169 4.30 -1.80 24.00
CA GLY A 169 5.41 -1.28 24.80
C GLY A 169 5.24 -1.34 26.32
N ALA A 170 4.08 -1.76 26.84
CA ALA A 170 3.89 -1.92 28.28
C ALA A 170 4.56 -3.20 28.84
N SER A 171 4.67 -4.24 28.01
CA SER A 171 5.31 -5.51 28.35
C SER A 171 5.70 -6.26 27.09
N GLU A 172 6.85 -6.95 27.12
CA GLU A 172 7.31 -7.84 26.04
C GLU A 172 6.24 -8.88 25.67
N ALA A 173 5.42 -9.34 26.63
CA ALA A 173 4.34 -10.28 26.37
C ALA A 173 3.24 -9.69 25.47
N VAL A 174 2.93 -8.39 25.59
CA VAL A 174 1.91 -7.72 24.76
C VAL A 174 2.44 -7.51 23.35
N GLU A 175 3.73 -7.19 23.21
CA GLU A 175 4.38 -7.08 21.90
C GLU A 175 4.40 -8.43 21.17
N GLN A 176 4.73 -9.51 21.87
CA GLN A 176 4.65 -10.88 21.33
C GLN A 176 3.23 -11.23 20.88
N GLN A 177 2.20 -10.88 21.67
CA GLN A 177 0.80 -11.09 21.29
C GLN A 177 0.43 -10.29 20.04
N LEU A 178 0.82 -9.02 19.96
CA LEU A 178 0.57 -8.16 18.79
C LEU A 178 1.23 -8.72 17.53
N ASP A 179 2.49 -9.13 17.64
CA ASP A 179 3.24 -9.69 16.52
C ASP A 179 2.67 -11.04 16.10
N ALA A 180 2.22 -11.86 17.05
CA ALA A 180 1.52 -13.11 16.74
C ALA A 180 0.25 -12.85 15.92
N VAL A 181 -0.60 -11.90 16.34
CA VAL A 181 -1.83 -11.53 15.60
C VAL A 181 -1.49 -11.03 14.19
N LYS A 182 -0.47 -10.19 14.04
CA LYS A 182 -0.02 -9.66 12.73
C LYS A 182 0.58 -10.74 11.84
N LYS A 183 1.31 -11.71 12.41
CA LYS A 183 1.88 -12.85 11.68
C LYS A 183 0.81 -13.83 11.21
N VAL A 184 -0.25 -14.06 12.00
CA VAL A 184 -1.38 -14.91 11.59
C VAL A 184 -2.21 -14.25 10.48
N TYR A 185 -2.50 -12.95 10.62
CA TYR A 185 -3.25 -12.17 9.62
C TYR A 185 -2.39 -11.03 9.07
N PRO A 186 -1.41 -11.33 8.21
CA PRO A 186 -0.57 -10.33 7.58
C PRO A 186 -1.39 -9.57 6.53
N GLN A 187 -1.27 -8.25 6.55
CA GLN A 187 -1.99 -7.39 5.60
C GLN A 187 -1.23 -7.37 4.28
N ARG A 188 -1.65 -8.24 3.34
CA ARG A 188 -1.05 -8.37 2.01
C ARG A 188 -1.98 -7.76 0.97
N ILE A 189 -1.94 -6.43 0.86
CA ILE A 189 -2.66 -5.68 -0.17
C ILE A 189 -1.63 -5.28 -1.23
N SER A 190 -1.84 -5.73 -2.45
CA SER A 190 -1.04 -5.37 -3.62
C SER A 190 -1.87 -4.43 -4.48
N GLU A 191 -1.39 -3.21 -4.65
CA GLU A 191 -1.97 -2.26 -5.58
C GLU A 191 -1.28 -2.43 -6.93
N ALA A 192 -2.04 -2.81 -7.95
CA ALA A 192 -1.54 -2.91 -9.31
C ALA A 192 -1.68 -1.55 -10.01
N GLU A 193 -0.83 -1.30 -11.00
CA GLU A 193 -0.95 -0.10 -11.84
C GLU A 193 -2.35 -0.04 -12.48
N PRO A 194 -2.90 1.18 -12.64
CA PRO A 194 -4.22 1.36 -13.18
C PRO A 194 -4.27 0.85 -14.61
N LYS A 195 -5.21 -0.05 -14.89
CA LYS A 195 -5.43 -0.62 -16.21
C LYS A 195 -6.71 -0.02 -16.79
N LYS A 196 -6.72 0.27 -18.08
CA LYS A 196 -7.96 0.61 -18.78
C LYS A 196 -8.88 -0.60 -18.79
N VAL A 197 -9.87 -0.62 -17.91
CA VAL A 197 -10.98 -1.56 -17.86
C VAL A 197 -12.16 -0.92 -18.60
N GLY A 198 -12.09 -0.91 -19.93
CA GLY A 198 -13.16 -0.38 -20.78
C GLY A 198 -12.66 0.19 -22.09
N GLY A 199 -12.64 -0.64 -23.14
CA GLY A 199 -12.22 -0.21 -24.47
C GLY A 199 -12.42 -1.26 -25.55
N THR A 200 -13.65 -1.77 -25.69
CA THR A 200 -14.11 -2.40 -26.93
C THR A 200 -15.49 -1.87 -27.27
N ASN A 201 -15.50 -0.84 -28.12
CA ASN A 201 -16.30 -0.76 -29.33
C ASN A 201 -15.67 0.29 -30.26
#